data_AF-A0A401L851-F1
#
_entry.id   AF-A0A401L851-F1
#
_cell.length_a   1.000
_cell.length_b   1.000
_cell.length_c   1.000
_cell.angle_alpha   90.00
_cell.angle_beta   90.00
_cell.angle_gamma   90.00
#
_symmetry.space_group_name_H-M   'P 1'
#
loop_
_entity.id
_entity.type
_entity.pdbx_description
1 polymer ?
#
loop_
_entity_poly.entity_id
_entity_poly.type
_entity_poly.pdbx_seq_one_letter_code
_entity_poly.pdbx_strand_id
1 'polypeptide(L)'
;MAKKAHKRPLLSANEALRKLDPSSMNRRSSACERCRRRHCIGSPRCEACNKSGSTCNFEPHKDGRRKAKLHDTEAKLHDTEAKLHDTEAKLHDAEAEIYRYKGVLTRVWQIFRCGSLNDFRALIGTSIHRLRASRALSRHSEEDSTMVVDSGDSATWRCAGPVNARVTTNTHGNSGRPGCTMDQAIP
;
A
#
# COMPACT_ATOMS: atom_id res chain seq x y z
N MET A 1 -27.93 -19.52 62.09
CA MET A 1 -26.96 -19.40 60.97
C MET A 1 -27.73 -19.40 59.65
N ALA A 2 -28.24 -18.24 59.20
CA ALA A 2 -29.05 -18.14 57.98
C ALA A 2 -28.16 -18.00 56.74
N LYS A 3 -28.23 -18.97 55.83
CA LYS A 3 -27.49 -18.95 54.55
C LYS A 3 -28.12 -17.93 53.61
N LYS A 4 -27.40 -16.83 53.31
CA LYS A 4 -27.79 -15.86 52.28
C LYS A 4 -27.65 -16.51 50.90
N ALA A 5 -28.77 -16.69 50.21
CA ALA A 5 -28.79 -17.13 48.83
C ALA A 5 -28.36 -15.99 47.90
N HIS A 6 -27.20 -16.13 47.25
CA HIS A 6 -26.78 -15.21 46.20
C HIS A 6 -27.62 -15.48 44.93
N LYS A 7 -28.53 -14.56 44.64
CA LYS A 7 -29.31 -14.56 43.40
C LYS A 7 -28.36 -14.27 42.24
N ARG A 8 -28.16 -15.25 41.37
CA ARG A 8 -27.39 -15.11 40.13
C ARG A 8 -28.13 -14.12 39.22
N PRO A 9 -27.49 -13.06 38.70
CA PRO A 9 -28.14 -12.11 37.80
C PRO A 9 -28.66 -12.84 36.57
N LEU A 10 -29.95 -12.67 36.28
CA LEU A 10 -30.56 -13.18 35.06
C LEU A 10 -30.00 -12.33 33.91
N LEU A 11 -29.14 -12.92 33.08
CA LEU A 11 -28.68 -12.31 31.85
C LEU A 11 -29.89 -12.07 30.92
N SER A 12 -29.86 -10.95 30.21
CA SER A 12 -30.88 -10.57 29.23
C SER A 12 -31.00 -11.61 28.12
N ALA A 13 -32.23 -11.85 27.65
CA ALA A 13 -32.52 -12.82 26.59
C ALA A 13 -31.67 -12.62 25.32
N ASN A 14 -31.26 -11.38 25.04
CA ASN A 14 -30.41 -11.07 23.88
C ASN A 14 -28.95 -11.53 24.04
N GLU A 15 -28.48 -11.67 25.28
CA GLU A 15 -27.11 -12.13 25.58
C GLU A 15 -27.01 -13.66 25.61
N ALA A 16 -28.11 -14.34 25.94
CA ALA A 16 -28.23 -15.80 25.77
C ALA A 16 -28.26 -16.20 24.28
N LEU A 17 -28.86 -15.38 23.42
CA LEU A 17 -28.97 -15.66 21.98
C LEU A 17 -27.62 -15.55 21.26
N ARG A 18 -26.71 -14.67 21.71
CA ARG A 18 -25.35 -14.57 21.15
C ARG A 18 -24.41 -15.72 21.57
N LYS A 19 -24.77 -16.53 22.56
CA LYS A 19 -24.01 -17.71 22.99
C LYS A 19 -24.47 -19.02 22.34
N LEU A 20 -25.55 -18.99 21.57
CA LEU A 20 -25.88 -20.09 20.67
C LEU A 20 -25.02 -19.94 19.43
N ASP A 21 -23.75 -20.31 19.54
CA ASP A 21 -22.85 -20.46 18.40
C ASP A 21 -23.53 -21.37 17.36
N PRO A 22 -23.92 -20.87 16.18
CA PRO A 22 -24.36 -21.73 15.08
C PRO A 22 -23.22 -22.66 14.58
N SER A 23 -22.02 -22.55 15.16
CA SER A 23 -20.86 -23.39 14.87
C SER A 23 -20.98 -24.85 15.36
N SER A 24 -21.90 -25.17 16.28
CA SER A 24 -21.93 -26.51 16.89
C SER A 24 -22.50 -27.61 15.98
N MET A 25 -23.36 -27.28 15.01
CA MET A 25 -23.97 -28.29 14.11
C MET A 25 -23.15 -28.57 12.84
N ASN A 26 -22.23 -27.69 12.45
CA ASN A 26 -21.37 -27.90 11.27
C ASN A 26 -20.00 -28.56 11.59
N ARG A 27 -19.68 -28.84 12.87
CA ARG A 27 -18.40 -29.49 13.24
C ARG A 27 -18.28 -30.96 12.83
N ARG A 28 -19.33 -31.60 12.31
CA ARG A 28 -19.30 -33.01 11.88
C ARG A 28 -18.81 -33.21 10.43
N SER A 29 -18.73 -32.16 9.61
CA SER A 29 -18.38 -32.28 8.18
C SER A 29 -16.88 -32.43 7.90
N SER A 30 -16.01 -32.26 8.90
CA SER A 30 -14.55 -32.33 8.72
C SER A 30 -13.93 -33.67 9.08
N ALA A 31 -14.73 -34.74 9.25
CA ALA A 31 -14.20 -36.06 9.49
C ALA A 31 -14.01 -36.83 8.18
N CYS A 32 -12.87 -37.50 8.01
CA CYS A 32 -12.67 -38.39 6.88
C CYS A 32 -13.70 -39.53 6.92
N GLU A 33 -13.94 -40.17 5.79
CA GLU A 33 -14.97 -41.21 5.64
C GLU A 33 -14.84 -42.32 6.69
N ARG A 34 -13.59 -42.70 7.02
CA ARG A 34 -13.26 -43.71 8.01
C ARG A 34 -13.43 -43.25 9.47
N CYS A 35 -13.28 -41.95 9.73
CA CYS A 35 -13.43 -41.37 11.05
C CYS A 35 -14.78 -40.69 11.26
N ARG A 36 -15.76 -40.87 10.36
CA ARG A 36 -17.09 -40.23 10.47
C ARG A 36 -17.81 -40.52 11.80
N ARG A 37 -17.49 -41.65 12.44
CA ARG A 37 -18.01 -42.07 13.75
C ARG A 37 -17.05 -41.85 14.92
N ARG A 38 -15.86 -41.26 14.69
CA ARG A 38 -14.81 -41.03 15.69
C ARG A 38 -14.33 -39.59 15.66
N HIS A 39 -13.56 -39.17 16.66
CA HIS A 39 -12.95 -37.85 16.65
C HIS A 39 -11.84 -37.80 15.58
N CYS A 40 -12.10 -37.08 14.48
CA CYS A 40 -11.15 -36.92 13.39
C CYS A 40 -10.34 -35.64 13.60
N ILE A 41 -9.12 -35.78 14.13
CA ILE A 41 -8.13 -34.71 14.20
C ILE A 41 -7.27 -34.83 12.95
N GLY A 42 -7.29 -33.85 12.06
CA GLY A 42 -6.51 -33.93 10.82
C GLY A 42 -6.14 -32.60 10.16
N SER A 43 -4.84 -32.39 9.99
CA SER A 43 -4.20 -31.89 8.75
C SER A 43 -3.93 -33.11 7.83
N PRO A 44 -3.26 -33.03 6.66
CA PRO A 44 -3.63 -33.73 5.40
C PRO A 44 -3.98 -35.23 5.47
N ARG A 45 -3.47 -35.99 6.45
CA ARG A 45 -4.01 -37.29 6.88
C ARG A 45 -4.42 -37.24 8.36
N CYS A 46 -5.62 -37.75 8.66
CA CYS A 46 -6.08 -37.84 10.04
C CYS A 46 -5.13 -38.70 10.89
N GLU A 47 -4.91 -38.34 12.16
CA GLU A 47 -3.92 -39.04 13.00
C GLU A 47 -4.25 -40.54 13.17
N ALA A 48 -5.54 -40.87 13.29
CA ALA A 48 -6.02 -42.26 13.35
C ALA A 48 -5.75 -43.04 12.04
N CYS A 49 -5.87 -42.37 10.89
CA CYS A 49 -5.60 -42.93 9.57
C CYS A 49 -4.10 -43.17 9.40
N ASN A 50 -3.28 -42.23 9.90
CA ASN A 50 -1.83 -42.33 9.88
C ASN A 50 -1.33 -43.51 10.72
N LYS A 51 -1.85 -43.66 11.95
CA LYS A 51 -1.51 -44.78 12.85
C LYS A 51 -1.95 -46.14 12.31
N SER A 52 -3.09 -46.20 11.62
CA SER A 52 -3.61 -47.45 11.05
C SER A 52 -3.06 -47.79 9.66
N GLY A 53 -2.22 -46.92 9.07
CA GLY A 53 -1.77 -47.07 7.69
C GLY A 53 -2.90 -47.01 6.64
N SER A 54 -4.09 -46.55 7.03
CA SER A 54 -5.26 -46.53 6.15
C SER A 54 -5.36 -45.24 5.34
N THR A 55 -5.90 -45.34 4.12
CA THR A 55 -6.14 -44.20 3.25
C THR A 55 -7.18 -43.25 3.87
N CYS A 56 -6.78 -42.00 4.04
CA CYS A 56 -7.63 -40.95 4.58
C CYS A 56 -8.36 -40.22 3.44
N ASN A 57 -9.54 -40.70 3.06
CA ASN A 57 -10.36 -40.04 2.04
C ASN A 57 -11.23 -38.95 2.67
N PHE A 58 -11.01 -37.71 2.21
CA PHE A 58 -11.89 -36.58 2.45
C PHE A 58 -12.63 -36.28 1.14
N GLU A 59 -13.93 -36.04 1.23
CA GLU A 59 -14.74 -35.61 0.09
C GLU A 59 -14.32 -34.16 -0.25
N PRO A 60 -13.63 -33.90 -1.38
CA PRO A 60 -12.92 -32.65 -1.61
C PRO A 60 -13.81 -31.41 -1.55
N HIS A 61 -15.07 -31.56 -1.96
CA HIS A 61 -16.04 -30.48 -2.07
C HIS A 61 -16.70 -30.08 -0.74
N LYS A 62 -16.54 -30.89 0.33
CA LYS A 62 -17.15 -30.64 1.64
C LYS A 62 -16.14 -30.23 2.71
N ASP A 63 -14.84 -30.27 2.40
CA ASP A 63 -13.78 -29.93 3.33
C ASP A 63 -13.60 -28.41 3.45
N GLY A 64 -14.41 -27.79 4.32
CA GLY A 64 -14.31 -26.36 4.62
C GLY A 64 -12.93 -25.93 5.14
N ARG A 65 -12.14 -26.85 5.73
CA ARG A 65 -10.78 -26.54 6.19
C ARG A 65 -9.82 -26.34 5.01
N ARG A 66 -9.93 -27.17 3.96
CA ARG A 66 -9.18 -26.96 2.72
C ARG A 66 -9.55 -25.64 2.06
N LYS A 67 -10.85 -25.33 1.98
CA LYS A 67 -11.31 -24.05 1.43
C LYS A 67 -10.76 -22.85 2.21
N ALA A 68 -10.80 -22.90 3.55
CA ALA A 68 -10.22 -21.85 4.39
C ALA A 68 -8.70 -21.73 4.21
N LYS A 69 -7.99 -22.86 4.12
CA LYS A 69 -6.54 -22.86 3.86
C LYS A 69 -6.21 -22.31 2.47
N LEU A 70 -7.02 -22.63 1.45
CA LEU A 70 -6.86 -22.07 0.11
C LEU A 70 -7.05 -20.55 0.12
N HIS A 71 -8.09 -20.04 0.78
CA HIS A 71 -8.29 -18.60 0.92
C HIS A 71 -7.17 -17.91 1.73
N ASP A 72 -6.63 -18.55 2.77
CA ASP A 72 -5.46 -18.02 3.49
C ASP A 72 -4.21 -17.96 2.59
N THR A 73 -3.99 -18.98 1.76
CA THR A 73 -2.88 -18.95 0.79
C THR A 73 -3.11 -17.91 -0.31
N GLU A 74 -4.34 -17.73 -0.77
CA GLU A 74 -4.73 -16.72 -1.76
C GLU A 74 -4.54 -15.30 -1.22
N ALA A 75 -4.96 -15.04 0.02
CA ALA A 75 -4.71 -13.76 0.70
C ALA A 75 -3.21 -13.48 0.83
N LYS A 76 -2.41 -14.47 1.22
CA LYS A 76 -0.94 -14.33 1.28
C LYS A 76 -0.32 -14.06 -0.08
N LEU A 77 -0.83 -14.67 -1.14
CA LEU A 77 -0.37 -14.40 -2.51
C LEU A 77 -0.67 -12.95 -2.90
N HIS A 78 -1.88 -12.46 -2.64
CA HIS A 78 -2.21 -11.06 -2.90
C HIS A 78 -1.36 -10.08 -2.07
N ASP A 79 -1.07 -10.40 -0.80
CA ASP A 79 -0.16 -9.58 0.01
C ASP A 79 1.25 -9.53 -0.59
N THR A 80 1.75 -10.65 -1.13
CA THR A 80 3.05 -10.68 -1.81
C THR A 80 3.04 -9.94 -3.14
N GLU A 81 1.95 -10.02 -3.90
CA GLU A 81 1.74 -9.30 -5.16
C GLU A 81 1.72 -7.79 -4.93
N ALA A 82 1.01 -7.32 -3.91
CA ALA A 82 1.00 -5.91 -3.51
C ALA A 82 2.39 -5.40 -3.13
N LYS A 83 3.19 -6.21 -2.41
CA LYS A 83 4.58 -5.88 -2.08
C LYS A 83 5.48 -5.82 -3.30
N LEU A 84 5.29 -6.72 -4.27
CA LEU A 84 6.04 -6.70 -5.53
C LEU A 84 5.75 -5.41 -6.30
N HIS A 85 4.49 -4.99 -6.41
CA HIS A 85 4.12 -3.73 -7.05
C HIS A 85 4.70 -2.49 -6.33
N ASP A 86 4.76 -2.48 -5.00
CA ASP A 86 5.43 -1.40 -4.26
C ASP A 86 6.94 -1.35 -4.56
N THR A 87 7.60 -2.51 -4.67
CA THR A 87 9.02 -2.55 -5.05
C THR A 87 9.26 -2.14 -6.50
N GLU A 88 8.33 -2.48 -7.41
CA GLU A 88 8.37 -2.07 -8.82
C GLU A 88 8.22 -0.55 -8.97
N ALA A 89 7.28 0.06 -8.25
CA ALA A 89 7.13 1.51 -8.22
C ALA A 89 8.41 2.22 -7.73
N LYS A 90 9.03 1.72 -6.66
CA LYS A 90 10.31 2.25 -6.15
C LYS A 90 11.46 2.12 -7.15
N LEU A 91 11.50 1.04 -7.92
CA LEU A 91 12.50 0.87 -8.98
C LEU A 91 12.29 1.89 -10.10
N HIS A 92 11.05 2.14 -10.53
CA HIS A 92 10.74 3.17 -11.51
C HIS A 92 11.10 4.58 -11.03
N ASP A 93 10.86 4.89 -9.76
CA ASP A 93 11.27 6.18 -9.17
C ASP A 93 12.79 6.35 -9.19
N ALA A 94 13.55 5.32 -8.80
CA ALA A 94 15.01 5.32 -8.85
C ALA A 94 15.54 5.44 -10.29
N GLU A 95 14.90 4.76 -11.23
CA GLU A 95 15.24 4.86 -12.66
C GLU A 95 15.03 6.28 -13.20
N ALA A 96 13.89 6.91 -12.87
CA ALA A 96 13.61 8.30 -13.23
C ALA A 96 14.66 9.27 -12.64
N GLU A 97 15.13 9.02 -11.42
CA GLU A 97 16.19 9.81 -10.80
C GLU A 97 17.53 9.65 -11.53
N ILE A 98 17.90 8.44 -11.92
CA ILE A 98 19.09 8.18 -12.73
C ILE A 98 19.03 8.95 -14.06
N TYR A 99 17.88 8.95 -14.76
CA TYR A 99 17.72 9.72 -15.99
C TYR A 99 17.85 11.23 -15.74
N ARG A 100 17.36 11.74 -14.61
CA ARG A 100 17.55 13.14 -14.21
C ARG A 100 19.04 13.46 -14.04
N TYR A 101 19.81 12.62 -13.35
CA TYR A 101 21.26 12.83 -13.18
C TYR A 101 22.02 12.74 -14.50
N LYS A 102 21.71 11.75 -15.35
CA LYS A 102 22.30 11.66 -16.69
C LYS A 102 22.11 12.96 -17.47
N GLY A 103 20.90 13.52 -17.45
CA GLY A 103 20.61 14.80 -18.13
C GLY A 103 21.37 16.01 -17.56
N VAL A 104 21.70 16.00 -16.26
CA VAL A 104 22.58 17.02 -15.66
C VAL A 104 24.03 16.83 -16.11
N LEU A 105 24.54 15.59 -16.03
CA LEU A 105 25.90 15.25 -16.43
C LEU A 105 26.16 15.56 -17.91
N THR A 106 25.21 15.26 -18.80
CA THR A 106 25.33 15.61 -20.23
C THR A 106 25.46 17.12 -20.43
N ARG A 107 24.71 17.95 -19.70
CA ARG A 107 24.83 19.42 -19.79
C ARG A 107 26.16 19.92 -19.26
N VAL A 108 26.61 19.39 -18.13
CA VAL A 108 27.92 19.74 -17.55
C VAL A 108 29.04 19.39 -18.53
N TRP A 109 28.98 18.20 -19.12
CA TRP A 109 29.95 17.76 -20.12
C TRP A 109 29.93 18.64 -21.37
N GLN A 110 28.75 19.03 -21.87
CA GLN A 110 28.61 19.92 -23.02
C GLN A 110 29.19 21.31 -22.75
N ILE A 111 29.01 21.85 -21.54
CA ILE A 111 29.63 23.12 -21.13
C ILE A 111 31.14 22.98 -21.06
N PHE A 112 31.67 21.89 -20.51
CA PHE A 112 33.11 21.66 -20.47
C PHE A 112 33.72 21.52 -21.88
N ARG A 113 32.99 20.90 -22.81
CA ARG A 113 33.45 20.67 -24.19
C ARG A 113 33.33 21.91 -25.09
N CYS A 114 32.32 22.76 -24.90
CA CYS A 114 31.99 23.84 -25.86
C CYS A 114 31.82 25.24 -25.24
N GLY A 115 31.82 25.38 -23.91
CA GLY A 115 31.45 26.62 -23.23
C GLY A 115 32.64 27.48 -22.79
N SER A 116 32.49 28.79 -22.90
CA SER A 116 33.33 29.78 -22.21
C SER A 116 33.10 29.66 -20.69
N LEU A 117 34.11 29.96 -19.86
CA LEU A 117 33.99 29.99 -18.39
C LEU A 117 32.79 30.82 -17.88
N ASN A 118 32.31 31.78 -18.68
CA ASN A 118 31.14 32.59 -18.36
C ASN A 118 29.82 31.78 -18.37
N ASP A 119 29.67 30.80 -19.26
CA ASP A 119 28.48 29.93 -19.32
C ASP A 119 28.40 29.00 -18.10
N PHE A 120 29.57 28.54 -17.63
CA PHE A 120 29.67 27.74 -16.42
C PHE A 120 29.26 28.55 -15.18
N ARG A 121 29.68 29.82 -15.08
CA ARG A 121 29.28 30.73 -14.00
C ARG A 121 27.78 30.98 -13.96
N ALA A 122 27.13 31.12 -15.12
CA ALA A 122 25.67 31.27 -15.22
C ALA A 122 24.93 29.99 -14.79
N LEU A 123 25.44 28.81 -15.15
CA LEU A 123 24.85 27.52 -14.73
C LEU A 123 24.92 27.32 -13.20
N ILE A 124 26.07 27.60 -12.59
CA ILE A 124 26.21 27.50 -11.12
C ILE A 124 25.28 28.51 -10.43
N GLY A 125 25.23 29.75 -10.94
CA GLY A 125 24.37 30.81 -10.38
C GLY A 125 22.90 30.42 -10.35
N THR A 126 22.37 29.89 -11.47
CA THR A 126 20.97 29.46 -11.55
C THR A 126 20.67 28.26 -10.65
N SER A 127 21.61 27.32 -10.52
CA SER A 127 21.47 26.14 -9.66
C SER A 127 21.44 26.51 -8.16
N ILE A 128 22.32 27.43 -7.73
CA ILE A 128 22.31 27.95 -6.35
C ILE A 128 21.01 28.71 -6.06
N HIS A 129 20.52 29.51 -7.02
CA HIS A 129 19.28 30.25 -6.84
C HIS A 129 18.07 29.31 -6.68
N ARG A 130 18.04 28.21 -7.45
CA ARG A 130 16.99 27.20 -7.36
C ARG A 130 17.05 26.46 -6.01
N LEU A 131 18.24 26.09 -5.52
CA LEU A 131 18.40 25.49 -4.19
C LEU A 131 17.97 26.43 -3.06
N ARG A 132 18.27 27.73 -3.16
CA ARG A 132 17.81 28.73 -2.19
C ARG A 132 16.28 28.88 -2.20
N ALA A 133 15.67 28.92 -3.38
CA ALA A 133 14.22 28.98 -3.52
C ALA A 133 13.52 27.74 -2.94
N SER A 134 14.03 26.53 -3.23
CA SER A 134 13.50 25.29 -2.63
C SER A 134 13.62 25.28 -1.11
N ARG A 135 14.72 25.79 -0.54
CA ARG A 135 14.91 25.86 0.91
C ARG A 135 13.98 26.87 1.58
N ALA A 136 13.63 27.96 0.90
CA ALA A 136 12.64 28.93 1.38
C ALA A 136 11.23 28.31 1.43
N LEU A 137 10.87 27.53 0.40
CA LEU A 137 9.58 26.82 0.36
C LEU A 137 9.45 25.75 1.45
N SER A 138 10.52 25.00 1.75
CA SER A 138 10.49 24.03 2.85
C SER A 138 10.27 24.68 4.22
N ARG A 139 10.82 25.88 4.47
CA ARG A 139 10.61 26.58 5.75
C ARG A 139 9.17 27.05 5.94
N HIS A 140 8.52 27.55 4.89
CA HIS A 140 7.12 27.95 4.98
C HIS A 140 6.17 26.76 5.22
N SER A 141 6.52 25.56 4.73
CA SER A 141 5.73 24.36 4.99
C SER A 141 5.79 23.86 6.45
N GLU A 142 6.87 24.15 7.18
CA GLU A 142 6.99 23.79 8.61
C GLU A 142 6.25 24.78 9.51
N GLU A 143 6.19 26.06 9.13
CA GLU A 143 5.51 27.10 9.91
C GLU A 143 3.97 26.96 9.85
N ASP A 144 3.39 26.57 8.70
CA ASP A 144 1.95 26.32 8.58
C ASP A 144 1.46 25.06 9.34
N SER A 145 2.36 24.15 9.72
CA SER A 145 2.01 22.98 10.54
C SER A 145 1.93 23.27 12.05
N THR A 146 2.18 24.51 12.48
CA THR A 146 2.12 24.92 13.90
C THR A 146 0.90 25.77 14.28
N MET A 147 -0.07 25.96 13.39
CA MET A 147 -1.32 26.63 13.76
C MET A 147 -2.25 25.74 14.60
N VAL A 148 -2.17 25.96 15.92
CA VAL A 148 -3.26 26.05 16.90
C VAL A 148 -4.29 24.90 16.88
N VAL A 149 -4.06 23.90 17.74
CA VAL A 149 -5.14 23.08 18.30
C VAL A 149 -5.68 23.81 19.53
N ASP A 150 -6.52 24.82 19.32
CA ASP A 150 -7.31 25.37 20.41
C ASP A 150 -8.47 24.43 20.72
N SER A 151 -8.51 23.99 21.97
CA SER A 151 -9.51 23.08 22.51
C SER A 151 -10.81 23.85 22.74
N GLY A 152 -11.90 23.43 22.09
CA GLY A 152 -13.21 24.00 22.36
C GLY A 152 -14.32 23.49 21.46
N ASP A 153 -14.99 22.44 21.93
CA ASP A 153 -16.41 22.14 21.73
C ASP A 153 -17.04 22.14 20.32
N SER A 154 -17.35 20.93 19.88
CA SER A 154 -18.57 20.56 19.15
C SER A 154 -19.05 21.49 18.02
N ALA A 155 -18.64 21.21 16.79
CA ALA A 155 -19.46 21.56 15.63
C ALA A 155 -19.17 20.66 14.41
N THR A 156 -20.28 20.24 13.80
CA THR A 156 -20.45 19.50 12.55
C THR A 156 -19.45 19.86 11.44
N TRP A 157 -18.74 18.86 10.91
CA TRP A 157 -17.98 18.97 9.68
C TRP A 157 -18.93 18.98 8.47
N ARG A 158 -19.10 20.15 7.83
CA ARG A 158 -19.57 20.24 6.44
C ARG A 158 -18.36 20.22 5.52
N CYS A 159 -18.31 19.24 4.63
CA CYS A 159 -17.38 19.23 3.51
C CYS A 159 -17.73 20.38 2.55
N ALA A 160 -16.96 21.46 2.57
CA ALA A 160 -16.96 22.44 1.49
C ALA A 160 -16.14 21.85 0.32
N GLY A 161 -16.83 21.61 -0.80
CA GLY A 161 -16.21 21.09 -2.02
C GLY A 161 -15.24 22.10 -2.66
N PRO A 162 -14.28 21.61 -3.46
CA PRO A 162 -13.29 22.46 -4.12
C PRO A 162 -13.95 23.39 -5.14
N VAL A 163 -13.65 24.68 -5.01
CA VAL A 163 -14.02 25.73 -5.96
C VAL A 163 -13.24 25.50 -7.25
N ASN A 164 -13.96 25.33 -8.36
CA ASN A 164 -13.41 25.21 -9.72
C ASN A 164 -12.47 26.38 -10.05
N ALA A 165 -11.16 26.13 -9.98
CA ALA A 165 -10.17 27.00 -10.61
C ALA A 165 -10.22 26.76 -12.13
N ARG A 166 -10.95 27.65 -12.81
CA ARG A 166 -11.05 27.75 -14.27
C ARG A 166 -9.68 28.10 -14.85
N VAL A 167 -8.95 27.08 -15.32
CA VAL A 167 -7.72 27.26 -16.09
C VAL A 167 -8.09 27.76 -17.48
N THR A 168 -7.90 29.04 -17.74
CA THR A 168 -7.91 29.62 -19.08
C THR A 168 -6.56 29.34 -19.74
N THR A 169 -6.52 28.40 -20.68
CA THR A 169 -5.39 28.16 -21.58
C THR A 169 -5.28 29.33 -22.57
N ASN A 170 -4.39 30.28 -22.27
CA ASN A 170 -4.06 31.33 -23.22
C ASN A 170 -3.00 30.84 -24.21
N THR A 171 -3.37 30.98 -25.47
CA THR A 171 -2.71 30.52 -26.68
C THR A 171 -1.62 31.52 -27.11
N HIS A 172 -0.61 31.01 -27.82
CA HIS A 172 0.33 31.73 -28.71
C HIS A 172 1.45 32.58 -28.07
N GLY A 173 2.67 32.07 -28.20
CA GLY A 173 3.92 32.79 -27.97
C GLY A 173 5.05 32.11 -28.75
N ASN A 174 5.03 32.31 -30.05
CA ASN A 174 6.03 31.86 -31.01
C ASN A 174 7.34 32.63 -30.78
N SER A 175 8.40 31.98 -30.29
CA SER A 175 9.76 32.55 -30.28
C SER A 175 10.72 31.56 -30.90
N GLY A 176 11.13 31.86 -32.13
CA GLY A 176 12.04 31.07 -32.94
C GLY A 176 13.35 30.77 -32.24
N ARG A 177 13.77 29.51 -32.34
CA ARG A 177 15.15 29.09 -32.08
C ARG A 177 15.92 29.13 -33.40
N PRO A 178 17.11 29.75 -33.46
CA PRO A 178 17.98 29.62 -34.61
C PRO A 178 18.52 28.18 -34.67
N GLY A 179 18.32 27.54 -35.81
CA GLY A 179 18.87 26.22 -36.12
C GLY A 179 20.38 26.32 -36.34
N CYS A 180 21.14 25.52 -35.59
CA CYS A 180 22.52 25.24 -35.93
C CYS A 180 22.53 24.09 -36.95
N THR A 181 22.80 24.40 -38.21
CA THR A 181 23.15 23.42 -39.23
C THR A 181 24.56 22.89 -38.95
N MET A 182 24.68 21.59 -38.69
CA MET A 182 25.96 20.89 -38.68
C MET A 182 26.19 20.34 -40.09
N ASP A 183 27.07 21.00 -40.85
CA ASP A 183 27.60 20.46 -42.09
C ASP A 183 28.55 19.30 -41.78
N GLN A 184 28.28 18.16 -42.42
CA GLN A 184 29.15 17.00 -42.46
C GLN A 184 30.31 17.28 -43.42
N ALA A 185 31.54 17.08 -42.96
CA ALA A 185 32.68 16.85 -43.83
C ALA A 185 33.48 15.69 -43.24
N ILE A 186 33.34 14.52 -43.88
CA ILE A 186 34.18 13.34 -43.70
C ILE A 186 35.19 13.36 -44.87
N PRO A 187 36.50 13.18 -44.62
CA PRO A 187 37.38 12.53 -45.57
C PRO A 187 37.38 11.01 -45.41
#